data_AF-A0A7C5RDG9-F1
#
_entry.id   AF-A0A7C5RDG9-F1
#
_cell.length_a   1.000
_cell.length_b   1.000
_cell.length_c   1.000
_cell.angle_alpha   90.00
_cell.angle_beta   90.00
_cell.angle_gamma   90.00
#
_symmetry.space_group_name_H-M   'P 1'
#
loop_
_entity.id
_entity.type
_entity.pdbx_description
1 polymer ?
#
loop_
_entity_poly.entity_id
_entity_poly.type
_entity_poly.pdbx_seq_one_letter_code
_entity_poly.pdbx_strand_id
1 'polypeptide(L)'
;MFAYLKTFLKTIHRESTDKKDISNRRIPFLSLCILVIFQIINVNVFAVETENQPQYLSQSISKLVENHYFPLIDPQYLSKSTTFFQVELLEAYKIMVDESTQDLEKRINAAEKVIDLLNKDILDYDPNFTYENGLRVVKALCQFVIEHKIKNSNFIQTAVNLFEKLYLTALFEDIALKANICLLSMRNNNIELPQFFTYHTSEFKMHELSDYDRAIIKSAGEKVSKESLYNHIKTIQDLKLSNSSLSYPFFNDQAGKYIYNFLTNLKIDTKMIEYHDSELDTQKRPIRNIVATIPGTIHPEKKIVLTAHYDSVIPPGAEDNGSGVAVLLEIARILKEERIPLEYTVEIVFFDYEEKDLNGSQAYVRHALINKDEIIGVINFDMVGWDGGDGKLELITAKISASFLEEGVLFVSKIAGRENFVYPIIEDIENLVGHGDYSSFWGWGIDLENKEDVDMSRGYYYAINVTAAQKLEKEYPYYHTVEDTIEKLNIDFLRQVTQWAMEVVYGLANPSDF
;
A
#
# COMPACT_ATOMS: atom_id res chain seq x y z
N MET A 1 37.21 -4.35 34.24
CA MET A 1 36.17 -5.34 33.85
C MET A 1 35.92 -6.40 34.93
N PHE A 2 36.91 -7.20 35.36
CA PHE A 2 36.74 -8.16 36.47
C PHE A 2 36.27 -7.54 37.80
N ALA A 3 36.72 -6.32 38.12
CA ALA A 3 36.21 -5.57 39.29
C ALA A 3 34.73 -5.20 39.16
N TYR A 4 34.26 -4.89 37.95
CA TYR A 4 32.86 -4.60 37.65
C TYR A 4 32.01 -5.87 37.76
N LEU A 5 32.52 -7.00 37.25
CA LEU A 5 31.89 -8.31 37.35
C LEU A 5 31.77 -8.76 38.82
N LYS A 6 32.79 -8.51 39.64
CA LYS A 6 32.81 -8.85 41.07
C LYS A 6 31.83 -7.99 41.88
N THR A 7 31.64 -6.72 41.51
CA THR A 7 30.63 -5.83 42.10
C THR A 7 29.23 -6.25 41.67
N PHE A 8 29.03 -6.56 40.38
CA PHE A 8 27.77 -7.02 39.82
C PHE A 8 27.30 -8.35 40.44
N LEU A 9 28.19 -9.33 40.58
CA LEU A 9 27.88 -10.62 41.22
C LEU A 9 27.58 -10.49 42.73
N LYS A 10 28.17 -9.51 43.42
CA LYS A 10 27.84 -9.20 44.82
C LYS A 10 26.46 -8.55 44.97
N THR A 11 26.06 -7.71 44.01
CA THR A 11 24.72 -7.11 43.97
C THR A 11 23.65 -8.19 43.73
N ILE A 12 23.89 -9.12 42.81
CA ILE A 12 23.00 -10.25 42.52
C ILE A 12 22.85 -11.18 43.75
N HIS A 13 23.94 -11.48 44.46
CA HIS A 13 23.86 -12.32 45.65
C HIS A 13 23.01 -11.68 46.76
N ARG A 14 23.07 -10.34 46.90
CA ARG A 14 22.33 -9.56 47.90
C ARG A 14 20.83 -9.45 47.58
N GLU A 15 20.45 -9.40 46.31
CA GLU A 15 19.04 -9.38 45.87
C GLU A 15 18.41 -10.79 45.89
N SER A 16 19.19 -11.86 45.72
CA SER A 16 18.69 -13.24 45.72
C SER A 16 18.24 -13.77 47.09
N THR A 17 18.58 -13.07 48.18
CA THR A 17 18.27 -13.50 49.56
C THR A 17 16.98 -12.91 50.12
N ASP A 18 16.34 -11.95 49.44
CA ASP A 18 15.08 -11.34 49.92
C ASP A 18 13.85 -12.07 49.36
N LYS A 19 13.20 -12.84 50.23
CA LYS A 19 12.23 -13.92 49.92
C LYS A 19 10.81 -13.47 49.56
N LYS A 20 10.57 -12.33 48.91
CA LYS A 20 9.18 -11.80 48.79
C LYS A 20 8.54 -11.63 47.41
N ASP A 21 9.12 -12.12 46.32
CA ASP A 21 8.37 -12.18 45.05
C ASP A 21 8.94 -13.21 44.07
N ILE A 22 8.37 -14.43 43.99
CA ILE A 22 9.03 -15.59 43.36
C ILE A 22 8.33 -16.18 42.13
N SER A 23 7.13 -15.77 41.71
CA SER A 23 6.48 -16.43 40.55
C SER A 23 6.56 -15.71 39.19
N ASN A 24 6.66 -14.37 39.12
CA ASN A 24 6.46 -13.66 37.84
C ASN A 24 7.71 -13.04 37.18
N ARG A 25 8.92 -13.25 37.72
CA ARG A 25 10.17 -12.65 37.15
C ARG A 25 11.26 -13.65 36.75
N ARG A 26 11.04 -14.96 36.88
CA ARG A 26 12.10 -15.97 36.61
C ARG A 26 12.32 -16.29 35.13
N ILE A 27 11.31 -16.19 34.27
CA ILE A 27 11.43 -16.64 32.87
C ILE A 27 12.17 -15.63 31.96
N PRO A 28 11.91 -14.31 32.04
CA PRO A 28 12.66 -13.34 31.24
C PRO A 28 14.11 -13.19 31.72
N PHE A 29 14.34 -13.31 33.03
CA PHE A 29 15.65 -13.09 33.65
C PHE A 29 16.62 -14.27 33.46
N LEU A 30 16.13 -15.52 33.53
CA LEU A 30 16.96 -16.69 33.21
C LEU A 30 17.38 -16.70 31.73
N SER A 31 16.50 -16.24 30.84
CA SER A 31 16.77 -16.09 29.41
C SER A 31 17.84 -15.04 29.12
N LEU A 32 17.80 -13.90 29.83
CA LEU A 32 18.82 -12.86 29.73
C LEU A 32 20.17 -13.32 30.30
N CYS A 33 20.17 -14.09 31.41
CA CYS A 33 21.39 -14.69 31.96
C CYS A 33 22.00 -15.74 31.02
N ILE A 34 21.19 -16.54 30.32
CA ILE A 34 21.66 -17.50 29.33
C ILE A 34 22.28 -16.79 28.12
N LEU A 35 21.66 -15.71 27.63
CA LEU A 35 22.21 -14.88 26.54
C LEU A 35 23.54 -14.22 26.91
N VAL A 36 23.66 -13.68 28.12
CA VAL A 36 24.90 -13.05 28.61
C VAL A 36 25.99 -14.11 28.87
N ILE A 37 25.63 -15.30 29.37
CA ILE A 37 26.57 -16.42 29.52
C ILE A 37 27.03 -16.93 28.13
N PHE A 38 26.16 -17.01 27.13
CA PHE A 38 26.52 -17.36 25.76
C PHE A 38 27.45 -16.33 25.12
N GLN A 39 27.21 -15.04 25.35
CA GLN A 39 28.13 -13.98 24.89
C GLN A 39 29.48 -14.02 25.62
N ILE A 40 29.51 -14.32 26.92
CA ILE A 40 30.77 -14.44 27.69
C ILE A 40 31.55 -15.72 27.33
N ILE A 41 30.86 -16.83 27.03
CA ILE A 41 31.50 -18.06 26.54
C ILE A 41 32.08 -17.83 25.14
N ASN A 42 31.34 -17.17 24.23
CA ASN A 42 31.84 -16.84 22.89
C ASN A 42 33.02 -15.86 22.90
N VAL A 43 33.09 -14.94 23.87
CA VAL A 43 34.22 -14.01 24.02
C VAL A 43 35.47 -14.70 24.62
N ASN A 44 35.30 -15.67 25.52
CA ASN A 44 36.45 -16.37 26.14
C ASN A 44 37.02 -17.51 25.29
N VAL A 45 36.24 -18.09 24.36
CA VAL A 45 36.78 -19.08 23.39
C VAL A 45 37.80 -18.45 22.44
N PHE A 46 37.79 -17.12 22.27
CA PHE A 46 38.78 -16.38 21.48
C PHE A 46 40.00 -15.88 22.28
N ALA A 47 40.03 -16.04 23.61
CA ALA A 47 41.10 -15.51 24.46
C ALA A 47 42.16 -16.56 24.88
N VAL A 48 42.03 -17.82 24.45
CA VAL A 48 43.02 -18.87 24.73
C VAL A 48 43.49 -19.46 23.41
N GLU A 49 44.27 -18.67 22.67
CA GLU A 49 45.33 -19.12 21.76
C GLU A 49 45.81 -17.89 20.98
N THR A 50 46.84 -17.21 21.49
CA THR A 50 47.83 -16.44 20.71
C THR A 50 48.82 -15.79 21.67
N GLU A 51 49.81 -16.57 22.11
CA GLU A 51 51.11 -15.98 22.42
C GLU A 51 51.80 -15.65 21.09
N ASN A 52 52.25 -14.40 20.98
CA ASN A 52 53.14 -13.79 19.97
C ASN A 52 52.49 -12.97 18.83
N GLN A 53 52.60 -11.65 19.03
CA GLN A 53 52.95 -10.57 18.07
C GLN A 53 51.88 -9.46 17.84
N PRO A 54 52.30 -8.19 17.69
CA PRO A 54 51.51 -7.01 18.10
C PRO A 54 51.12 -6.12 16.92
N GLN A 55 49.87 -6.20 16.44
CA GLN A 55 49.31 -5.24 15.47
C GLN A 55 47.83 -4.84 15.70
N TYR A 56 47.22 -5.21 16.84
CA TYR A 56 45.77 -5.05 17.06
C TYR A 56 45.38 -3.95 18.05
N LEU A 57 45.86 -2.72 17.85
CA LEU A 57 45.28 -1.53 18.54
C LEU A 57 44.85 -0.40 17.59
N SER A 58 45.13 -0.51 16.28
CA SER A 58 44.69 0.46 15.27
C SER A 58 43.29 0.17 14.70
N GLN A 59 42.72 -1.01 14.95
CA GLN A 59 41.43 -1.43 14.35
C GLN A 59 40.21 -1.23 15.25
N SER A 60 40.40 -0.84 16.53
CA SER A 60 39.28 -0.70 17.47
C SER A 60 38.62 0.68 17.47
N ILE A 61 39.19 1.68 16.78
CA ILE A 61 38.61 3.03 16.61
C ILE A 61 37.83 3.16 15.29
N SER A 62 38.21 2.43 14.23
CA SER A 62 37.45 2.40 12.96
C SER A 62 36.09 1.70 13.06
N LYS A 63 35.78 1.03 14.17
CA LYS A 63 34.52 0.29 14.36
C LYS A 63 33.43 1.08 15.08
N LEU A 64 33.65 2.35 15.39
CA LEU A 64 32.71 3.18 16.16
C LEU A 64 32.24 4.45 15.44
N VAL A 65 32.75 4.77 14.24
CA VAL A 65 32.43 6.03 13.54
C VAL A 65 31.68 5.87 12.21
N GLU A 66 31.69 4.74 11.52
CA GLU A 66 31.03 4.65 10.19
C GLU A 66 29.79 3.76 10.21
N ASN A 67 28.78 4.28 10.91
CA ASN A 67 27.37 3.95 10.73
C ASN A 67 26.83 4.70 9.50
N HIS A 68 27.10 4.26 8.27
CA HIS A 68 26.24 4.55 7.10
C HIS A 68 26.50 3.51 5.98
N TYR A 69 25.43 2.84 5.55
CA TYR A 69 25.32 1.90 4.41
C TYR A 69 26.11 0.57 4.48
N PHE A 70 25.34 -0.54 4.43
CA PHE A 70 25.72 -1.93 4.07
C PHE A 70 26.95 -2.60 4.73
N PRO A 71 26.79 -3.76 5.40
CA PRO A 71 27.87 -4.73 5.53
C PRO A 71 27.66 -5.95 4.62
N LEU A 72 28.68 -6.16 3.79
CA LEU A 72 28.98 -7.31 2.96
C LEU A 72 28.97 -8.64 3.75
N ILE A 73 28.67 -9.72 3.02
CA ILE A 73 28.79 -11.12 3.46
C ILE A 73 30.18 -11.35 4.06
N ASP A 74 30.23 -11.86 5.29
CA ASP A 74 31.46 -12.36 5.89
C ASP A 74 31.79 -13.76 5.31
N PRO A 75 32.90 -13.90 4.56
CA PRO A 75 33.25 -15.13 3.83
C PRO A 75 33.41 -16.36 4.72
N GLN A 76 33.60 -16.19 6.03
CA GLN A 76 33.79 -17.32 6.94
C GLN A 76 32.53 -18.18 7.12
N TYR A 77 31.34 -17.63 6.84
CA TYR A 77 30.06 -18.34 6.99
C TYR A 77 29.71 -19.30 5.85
N LEU A 78 30.45 -19.25 4.73
CA LEU A 78 30.33 -20.22 3.62
C LEU A 78 31.30 -21.41 3.75
N SER A 79 32.24 -21.37 4.71
CA SER A 79 33.40 -22.27 4.73
C SER A 79 33.26 -23.56 5.57
N LYS A 80 32.15 -23.73 6.28
CA LYS A 80 31.93 -24.90 7.13
C LYS A 80 30.94 -25.84 6.45
N SER A 81 31.48 -26.83 5.74
CA SER A 81 30.79 -27.82 4.87
C SER A 81 30.46 -27.31 3.46
N THR A 82 31.48 -26.90 2.70
CA THR A 82 31.31 -26.28 1.37
C THR A 82 31.40 -27.32 0.25
N THR A 83 30.31 -27.56 -0.48
CA THR A 83 30.32 -28.33 -1.74
C THR A 83 31.12 -27.57 -2.82
N PHE A 84 31.72 -28.25 -3.82
CA PHE A 84 32.49 -27.61 -4.92
C PHE A 84 31.71 -26.45 -5.58
N PHE A 85 30.39 -26.62 -5.68
CA PHE A 85 29.45 -25.65 -6.18
C PHE A 85 29.42 -24.31 -5.40
N GLN A 86 29.51 -24.34 -4.06
CA GLN A 86 29.48 -23.14 -3.23
C GLN A 86 30.77 -22.29 -3.35
N VAL A 87 31.90 -22.94 -3.67
CA VAL A 87 33.17 -22.25 -3.92
C VAL A 87 33.11 -21.47 -5.23
N GLU A 88 32.62 -22.09 -6.31
CA GLU A 88 32.47 -21.42 -7.60
C GLU A 88 31.47 -20.27 -7.56
N LEU A 89 30.36 -20.43 -6.83
CA LEU A 89 29.36 -19.36 -6.66
C LEU A 89 29.96 -18.17 -5.89
N LEU A 90 30.68 -18.44 -4.80
CA LEU A 90 31.31 -17.40 -4.00
C LEU A 90 32.41 -16.66 -4.77
N GLU A 91 33.21 -17.36 -5.57
CA GLU A 91 34.23 -16.75 -6.43
C GLU A 91 33.61 -15.86 -7.50
N ALA A 92 32.57 -16.35 -8.20
CA ALA A 92 31.87 -15.57 -9.21
C ALA A 92 31.17 -14.35 -8.59
N TYR A 93 30.52 -14.52 -7.44
CA TYR A 93 29.90 -13.43 -6.68
C TYR A 93 30.92 -12.36 -6.29
N LYS A 94 32.07 -12.75 -5.74
CA LYS A 94 33.14 -11.81 -5.35
C LYS A 94 33.62 -10.98 -6.53
N ILE A 95 33.78 -11.58 -7.71
CA ILE A 95 34.22 -10.86 -8.91
C ILE A 95 33.13 -9.88 -9.38
N MET A 96 31.85 -10.28 -9.33
CA MET A 96 30.73 -9.43 -9.73
C MET A 96 30.64 -8.15 -8.88
N VAL A 97 30.76 -8.28 -7.56
CA VAL A 97 30.60 -7.17 -6.61
C VAL A 97 31.89 -6.38 -6.33
N ASP A 98 33.02 -6.80 -6.89
CA ASP A 98 34.30 -6.11 -6.69
C ASP A 98 34.38 -4.84 -7.57
N GLU A 99 34.05 -3.71 -6.95
CA GLU A 99 34.14 -2.38 -7.57
C GLU A 99 35.57 -1.95 -7.93
N SER A 100 36.60 -2.59 -7.35
CA SER A 100 38.00 -2.29 -7.70
C SER A 100 38.41 -2.89 -9.05
N THR A 101 37.64 -3.87 -9.54
CA THR A 101 37.81 -4.43 -10.89
C THR A 101 37.21 -3.48 -11.93
N GLN A 102 38.06 -2.73 -12.63
CA GLN A 102 37.66 -1.79 -13.70
C GLN A 102 37.20 -2.47 -15.01
N ASP A 103 37.36 -3.80 -15.10
CA ASP A 103 36.97 -4.60 -16.26
C ASP A 103 35.49 -5.01 -16.15
N LEU A 104 34.61 -4.24 -16.80
CA LEU A 104 33.17 -4.47 -16.79
C LEU A 104 32.78 -5.80 -17.47
N GLU A 105 33.48 -6.19 -18.54
CA GLU A 105 33.19 -7.44 -19.27
C GLU A 105 33.46 -8.65 -18.37
N LYS A 106 34.55 -8.60 -17.59
CA LYS A 106 34.86 -9.62 -16.59
C LYS A 106 33.81 -9.72 -15.49
N ARG A 107 33.26 -8.58 -15.03
CA ARG A 107 32.19 -8.54 -14.01
C ARG A 107 30.86 -9.05 -14.56
N ILE A 108 30.54 -8.78 -15.83
CA ILE A 108 29.37 -9.32 -16.53
C ILE A 108 29.49 -10.85 -16.67
N ASN A 109 30.63 -11.36 -17.14
CA ASN A 109 30.86 -12.82 -17.24
C ASN A 109 30.76 -13.52 -15.86
N ALA A 110 31.21 -12.84 -14.79
CA ALA A 110 31.05 -13.35 -13.44
C ALA A 110 29.58 -13.36 -13.00
N ALA A 111 28.79 -12.34 -13.35
CA ALA A 111 27.35 -12.30 -13.09
C ALA A 111 26.59 -13.41 -13.85
N GLU A 112 26.95 -13.69 -15.11
CA GLU A 112 26.40 -14.81 -15.88
C GLU A 112 26.73 -16.16 -15.23
N LYS A 113 27.96 -16.33 -14.74
CA LYS A 113 28.36 -17.54 -14.01
C LYS A 113 27.60 -17.71 -12.68
N VAL A 114 27.32 -16.62 -11.96
CA VAL A 114 26.47 -16.63 -10.76
C VAL A 114 25.07 -17.14 -11.10
N ILE A 115 24.46 -16.65 -12.17
CA ILE A 115 23.13 -17.06 -12.63
C ILE A 115 23.11 -18.55 -13.00
N ASP A 116 24.06 -19.00 -13.83
CA ASP A 116 24.15 -20.39 -14.27
C ASP A 116 24.30 -21.38 -13.10
N LEU A 117 25.03 -20.97 -12.07
CA LEU A 117 25.16 -21.75 -10.85
C LEU A 117 23.82 -21.78 -10.10
N LEU A 118 23.21 -20.62 -9.84
CA LEU A 118 21.95 -20.53 -9.11
C LEU A 118 20.80 -21.32 -9.78
N ASN A 119 20.78 -21.41 -11.11
CA ASN A 119 19.80 -22.17 -11.87
C ASN A 119 19.92 -23.70 -11.77
N LYS A 120 21.08 -24.24 -11.41
CA LYS A 120 21.33 -25.69 -11.36
C LYS A 120 20.72 -26.38 -10.12
N ASP A 121 19.48 -26.01 -9.79
CA ASP A 121 18.70 -26.54 -8.66
C ASP A 121 19.43 -26.49 -7.31
N ILE A 122 19.79 -25.28 -6.88
CA ILE A 122 20.33 -25.00 -5.54
C ILE A 122 19.44 -25.53 -4.40
N LEU A 123 18.13 -25.56 -4.60
CA LEU A 123 17.18 -25.88 -3.54
C LEU A 123 17.12 -27.37 -3.19
N ASP A 124 17.60 -28.26 -4.07
CA ASP A 124 17.56 -29.71 -3.84
C ASP A 124 18.87 -30.28 -3.27
N TYR A 125 19.99 -29.53 -3.32
CA TYR A 125 21.32 -30.14 -3.18
C TYR A 125 22.13 -29.77 -1.92
N ASP A 126 21.73 -28.78 -1.11
CA ASP A 126 22.52 -28.49 0.10
C ASP A 126 21.71 -27.88 1.28
N PRO A 127 21.50 -28.62 2.38
CA PRO A 127 20.83 -28.11 3.57
C PRO A 127 21.60 -26.99 4.29
N ASN A 128 22.86 -26.70 3.92
CA ASN A 128 23.65 -25.62 4.50
C ASN A 128 23.65 -24.33 3.65
N PHE A 129 23.17 -24.37 2.40
CA PHE A 129 22.95 -23.15 1.64
C PHE A 129 21.65 -22.52 2.14
N THR A 130 21.78 -21.68 3.16
CA THR A 130 20.61 -21.03 3.77
C THR A 130 19.92 -20.16 2.73
N TYR A 131 18.60 -20.18 2.77
CA TYR A 131 17.72 -19.33 1.96
C TYR A 131 18.18 -17.84 1.98
N GLU A 132 18.65 -17.37 3.14
CA GLU A 132 19.22 -16.04 3.34
C GLU A 132 20.47 -15.74 2.49
N ASN A 133 21.37 -16.72 2.29
CA ASN A 133 22.56 -16.55 1.47
C ASN A 133 22.22 -16.49 -0.03
N GLY A 134 21.25 -17.29 -0.48
CA GLY A 134 20.73 -17.22 -1.86
C GLY A 134 20.16 -15.84 -2.19
N LEU A 135 19.36 -15.28 -1.28
CA LEU A 135 18.77 -13.95 -1.44
C LEU A 135 19.81 -12.83 -1.52
N ARG A 136 20.87 -12.89 -0.71
CA ARG A 136 21.95 -11.89 -0.74
C ARG A 136 22.67 -11.88 -2.09
N VAL A 137 22.89 -13.04 -2.67
CA VAL A 137 23.51 -13.18 -4.00
C VAL A 137 22.60 -12.59 -5.09
N VAL A 138 21.30 -12.89 -5.05
CA VAL A 138 20.32 -12.36 -6.01
C VAL A 138 20.17 -10.84 -5.91
N LYS A 139 20.14 -10.28 -4.70
CA LYS A 139 20.11 -8.83 -4.49
C LYS A 139 21.30 -8.13 -5.15
N ALA A 140 22.51 -8.66 -4.95
CA ALA A 140 23.71 -8.07 -5.53
C ALA A 140 23.72 -8.17 -7.06
N LEU A 141 23.20 -9.27 -7.61
CA LEU A 141 23.05 -9.46 -9.05
C LEU A 141 22.12 -8.41 -9.64
N CYS A 142 20.95 -8.19 -9.04
CA CYS A 142 19.99 -7.16 -9.46
C CYS A 142 20.59 -5.75 -9.42
N GLN A 143 21.25 -5.38 -8.34
CA GLN A 143 21.91 -4.08 -8.20
C GLN A 143 22.97 -3.88 -9.30
N PHE A 144 23.75 -4.91 -9.58
CA PHE A 144 24.76 -4.88 -10.64
C PHE A 144 24.15 -4.63 -12.03
N VAL A 145 23.01 -5.24 -12.35
CA VAL A 145 22.27 -5.01 -13.61
C VAL A 145 21.89 -3.54 -13.77
N ILE A 146 21.39 -2.94 -12.68
CA ILE A 146 20.87 -1.57 -12.65
C ILE A 146 22.01 -0.56 -12.82
N GLU A 147 23.05 -0.67 -12.00
CA GLU A 147 24.19 0.26 -12.01
C GLU A 147 24.88 0.32 -13.38
N HIS A 148 24.95 -0.82 -14.06
CA HIS A 148 25.70 -0.94 -15.31
C HIS A 148 24.80 -0.97 -16.55
N LYS A 149 23.49 -0.76 -16.40
CA LYS A 149 22.49 -0.70 -17.49
C LYS A 149 22.59 -1.87 -18.47
N ILE A 150 22.74 -3.08 -17.92
CA ILE A 150 22.91 -4.30 -18.73
C ILE A 150 21.61 -4.58 -19.50
N LYS A 151 21.67 -4.64 -20.84
CA LYS A 151 20.51 -4.83 -21.72
C LYS A 151 20.35 -6.26 -22.27
N ASN A 152 21.19 -7.20 -21.84
CA ASN A 152 21.14 -8.57 -22.33
C ASN A 152 19.85 -9.25 -21.84
N SER A 153 18.93 -9.51 -22.77
CA SER A 153 17.59 -10.04 -22.48
C SER A 153 17.62 -11.42 -21.80
N ASN A 154 18.56 -12.28 -22.18
CA ASN A 154 18.70 -13.61 -21.58
C ASN A 154 19.20 -13.52 -20.14
N PHE A 155 20.16 -12.63 -19.88
CA PHE A 155 20.69 -12.38 -18.54
C PHE A 155 19.58 -11.89 -17.60
N ILE A 156 18.77 -10.94 -18.08
CA ILE A 156 17.67 -10.39 -17.31
C ILE A 156 16.58 -11.43 -17.05
N GLN A 157 16.10 -12.12 -18.09
CA GLN A 157 15.08 -13.15 -17.96
C GLN A 157 15.48 -14.23 -16.95
N THR A 158 16.77 -14.56 -16.91
CA THR A 158 17.27 -15.61 -16.05
C THR A 158 17.40 -15.16 -14.59
N ALA A 159 17.87 -13.94 -14.34
CA ALA A 159 17.84 -13.34 -13.00
C ALA A 159 16.42 -13.26 -12.43
N VAL A 160 15.47 -12.95 -13.31
CA VAL A 160 14.05 -12.84 -13.02
C VAL A 160 13.40 -14.20 -12.72
N ASN A 161 13.67 -15.25 -13.50
CA ASN A 161 13.14 -16.60 -13.24
C ASN A 161 13.67 -17.18 -11.92
N LEU A 162 14.92 -16.88 -11.58
CA LEU A 162 15.52 -17.28 -10.32
C LEU A 162 14.89 -16.52 -9.13
N PHE A 163 14.58 -15.24 -9.35
CA PHE A 163 13.87 -14.40 -8.40
C PHE A 163 12.48 -14.97 -8.09
N GLU A 164 11.72 -15.40 -9.10
CA GLU A 164 10.42 -16.06 -8.96
C GLU A 164 10.50 -17.35 -8.12
N LYS A 165 11.49 -18.21 -8.40
CA LYS A 165 11.68 -19.48 -7.70
C LYS A 165 12.02 -19.29 -6.21
N LEU A 166 12.81 -18.27 -5.89
CA LEU A 166 13.14 -17.91 -4.51
C LEU A 166 11.97 -17.19 -3.84
N TYR A 167 11.28 -16.26 -4.51
CA TYR A 167 10.12 -15.54 -3.97
C TYR A 167 8.99 -16.48 -3.54
N LEU A 168 8.68 -17.49 -4.36
CA LEU A 168 7.70 -18.55 -4.05
C LEU A 168 8.05 -19.41 -2.82
N THR A 169 9.29 -19.35 -2.35
CA THR A 169 9.80 -20.13 -1.21
C THR A 169 10.17 -19.25 0.00
N ALA A 170 9.96 -17.93 -0.07
CA ALA A 170 10.28 -16.95 0.98
C ALA A 170 9.09 -16.66 1.91
N LEU A 171 9.32 -16.66 3.23
CA LEU A 171 8.37 -16.24 4.27
C LEU A 171 8.67 -14.85 4.86
N PHE A 172 9.37 -13.94 4.16
CA PHE A 172 9.80 -12.67 4.78
C PHE A 172 9.69 -11.40 3.90
N GLU A 173 9.13 -10.34 4.50
CA GLU A 173 8.73 -9.04 3.94
C GLU A 173 9.86 -8.18 3.35
N ASP A 174 11.09 -8.27 3.88
CA ASP A 174 12.22 -7.41 3.45
C ASP A 174 12.72 -7.74 2.02
N ILE A 175 12.25 -8.85 1.45
CA ILE A 175 12.58 -9.36 0.11
C ILE A 175 11.64 -8.77 -0.95
N ALA A 176 10.37 -8.56 -0.61
CA ALA A 176 9.35 -8.05 -1.52
C ALA A 176 9.56 -6.55 -1.85
N LEU A 177 9.93 -5.74 -0.86
CA LEU A 177 10.27 -4.33 -1.04
C LEU A 177 11.46 -4.14 -2.00
N LYS A 178 12.48 -5.00 -1.89
CA LYS A 178 13.70 -4.94 -2.71
C LYS A 178 13.52 -5.59 -4.09
N ALA A 179 12.59 -6.54 -4.20
CA ALA A 179 12.05 -7.03 -5.47
C ALA A 179 11.46 -5.90 -6.30
N ASN A 180 10.61 -5.09 -5.66
CA ASN A 180 9.81 -4.06 -6.32
C ASN A 180 10.69 -2.95 -6.90
N ILE A 181 11.78 -2.57 -6.21
CA ILE A 181 12.78 -1.62 -6.75
C ILE A 181 13.46 -2.18 -8.02
N CYS A 182 13.73 -3.49 -8.05
CA CYS A 182 14.32 -4.13 -9.23
C CYS A 182 13.31 -4.22 -10.39
N LEU A 183 12.05 -4.58 -10.09
CA LEU A 183 10.96 -4.67 -11.06
C LEU A 183 10.61 -3.30 -11.66
N LEU A 184 10.58 -2.24 -10.85
CA LEU A 184 10.40 -0.85 -11.29
C LEU A 184 11.54 -0.38 -12.20
N SER A 185 12.78 -0.74 -11.84
CA SER A 185 13.95 -0.43 -12.68
C SER A 185 13.93 -1.20 -14.01
N MET A 186 13.47 -2.45 -14.01
CA MET A 186 13.29 -3.25 -15.23
C MET A 186 12.20 -2.67 -16.14
N ARG A 187 11.05 -2.27 -15.57
CA ARG A 187 9.96 -1.62 -16.31
C ARG A 187 10.40 -0.29 -16.93
N ASN A 188 11.14 0.53 -16.19
CA ASN A 188 11.74 1.78 -16.69
C ASN A 188 12.78 1.58 -17.80
N ASN A 189 13.25 0.35 -18.03
CA ASN A 189 14.20 0.00 -19.07
C ASN A 189 13.59 -0.89 -20.19
N ASN A 190 12.26 -0.98 -20.30
CA ASN A 190 11.51 -1.76 -21.31
C ASN A 190 11.83 -3.27 -21.32
N ILE A 191 11.97 -3.86 -20.13
CA ILE A 191 12.19 -5.29 -19.94
C ILE A 191 10.85 -5.95 -19.58
N GLU A 192 10.52 -7.05 -20.25
CA GLU A 192 9.30 -7.84 -20.03
C GLU A 192 9.40 -8.64 -18.70
N LEU A 193 8.32 -8.64 -17.89
CA LEU A 193 8.29 -9.28 -16.56
C LEU A 193 7.59 -10.66 -16.62
N PRO A 194 7.87 -11.61 -15.70
CA PRO A 194 7.24 -12.94 -15.68
C PRO A 194 5.79 -12.90 -15.24
N GLN A 195 5.04 -13.91 -15.71
CA GLN A 195 3.62 -14.13 -15.42
C GLN A 195 3.26 -14.29 -13.92
N PHE A 196 4.23 -14.61 -13.06
CA PHE A 196 3.95 -14.74 -11.63
C PHE A 196 3.87 -13.38 -10.91
N PHE A 197 4.62 -12.37 -11.38
CA PHE A 197 4.52 -10.99 -10.89
C PHE A 197 3.36 -10.21 -11.53
N THR A 198 2.57 -10.87 -12.39
CA THR A 198 1.40 -10.31 -13.08
C THR A 198 0.06 -10.77 -12.48
N TYR A 199 0.01 -11.29 -11.25
CA TYR A 199 -1.24 -11.37 -10.47
C TYR A 199 -1.39 -10.07 -9.67
N HIS A 200 -2.23 -9.06 -9.97
CA HIS A 200 -3.27 -8.84 -10.97
C HIS A 200 -2.84 -7.75 -11.97
N THR A 201 -2.22 -8.15 -13.06
CA THR A 201 -2.24 -7.40 -14.32
C THR A 201 -2.72 -8.37 -15.38
N SER A 202 -3.92 -8.95 -15.20
CA SER A 202 -4.67 -9.35 -16.39
C SER A 202 -4.72 -8.10 -17.24
N GLU A 203 -4.08 -8.13 -18.40
CA GLU A 203 -3.86 -7.01 -19.31
C GLU A 203 -5.09 -6.09 -19.32
N PHE A 204 -5.12 -5.05 -18.49
CA PHE A 204 -6.14 -4.04 -18.61
C PHE A 204 -5.69 -3.22 -19.81
N LYS A 205 -6.06 -3.70 -21.00
CA LYS A 205 -5.87 -2.97 -22.23
C LYS A 205 -6.98 -1.94 -22.29
N MET A 206 -6.64 -0.74 -21.81
CA MET A 206 -7.43 0.46 -22.10
C MET A 206 -7.41 0.65 -23.63
N HIS A 207 -8.43 0.15 -24.31
CA HIS A 207 -8.66 0.50 -25.70
C HIS A 207 -9.52 1.76 -25.77
N GLU A 208 -9.46 2.42 -26.92
CA GLU A 208 -10.26 3.61 -27.16
C GLU A 208 -11.75 3.26 -27.02
N LEU A 209 -12.51 4.01 -26.20
CA LEU A 209 -13.96 3.83 -26.09
C LEU A 209 -14.58 3.82 -27.49
N SER A 210 -15.43 2.83 -27.77
CA SER A 210 -16.13 2.79 -29.05
C SER A 210 -17.06 4.00 -29.20
N ASP A 211 -17.50 4.30 -30.42
CA ASP A 211 -18.52 5.35 -30.63
C ASP A 211 -19.81 5.06 -29.84
N TYR A 212 -20.11 3.78 -29.63
CA TYR A 212 -21.23 3.33 -28.83
C TYR A 212 -21.03 3.66 -27.35
N ASP A 213 -19.85 3.34 -26.79
CA ASP A 213 -19.52 3.64 -25.40
C ASP A 213 -19.53 5.14 -25.13
N ARG A 214 -18.94 5.93 -26.02
CA ARG A 214 -18.95 7.40 -25.91
C ARG A 214 -20.37 7.97 -25.95
N ALA A 215 -21.25 7.39 -26.77
CA ALA A 215 -22.65 7.82 -26.83
C ALA A 215 -23.40 7.49 -25.53
N ILE A 216 -23.19 6.30 -24.95
CA ILE A 216 -23.76 5.91 -23.65
C ILE A 216 -23.30 6.87 -22.56
N ILE A 217 -21.99 7.05 -22.43
CA ILE A 217 -21.39 7.89 -21.39
C ILE A 217 -21.85 9.33 -21.54
N LYS A 218 -21.84 9.88 -22.75
CA LYS A 218 -22.34 11.24 -23.00
C LYS A 218 -23.81 11.37 -22.59
N SER A 219 -24.65 10.42 -23.00
CA SER A 219 -26.07 10.39 -22.63
C SER A 219 -26.24 10.34 -21.10
N ALA A 220 -25.45 9.51 -20.41
CA ALA A 220 -25.47 9.40 -18.95
C ALA A 220 -24.99 10.70 -18.28
N GLY A 221 -23.94 11.34 -18.81
CA GLY A 221 -23.43 12.63 -18.34
C GLY A 221 -24.43 13.77 -18.48
N GLU A 222 -25.28 13.74 -19.51
CA GLU A 222 -26.38 14.70 -19.67
C GLU A 222 -27.49 14.54 -18.60
N LYS A 223 -27.55 13.38 -17.93
CA LYS A 223 -28.51 13.09 -16.85
C LYS A 223 -28.05 13.55 -15.47
N VAL A 224 -26.80 14.00 -15.34
CA VAL A 224 -26.28 14.54 -14.08
C VAL A 224 -27.04 15.82 -13.71
N SER A 225 -27.75 15.77 -12.59
CA SER A 225 -28.64 16.81 -12.11
C SER A 225 -27.96 17.67 -11.03
N LYS A 226 -27.81 18.97 -11.31
CA LYS A 226 -27.34 19.95 -10.32
C LYS A 226 -28.25 20.01 -9.10
N GLU A 227 -29.55 19.88 -9.33
CA GLU A 227 -30.54 19.88 -8.27
C GLU A 227 -30.40 18.65 -7.38
N SER A 228 -30.15 17.47 -7.98
CA SER A 228 -29.88 16.23 -7.24
C SER A 228 -28.65 16.39 -6.34
N LEU A 229 -27.52 16.83 -6.92
CA LEU A 229 -26.28 17.08 -6.20
C LEU A 229 -26.47 18.08 -5.04
N TYR A 230 -27.10 19.23 -5.31
CA TYR A 230 -27.39 20.23 -4.27
C TYR A 230 -28.28 19.66 -3.16
N ASN A 231 -29.34 18.95 -3.52
CA ASN A 231 -30.29 18.40 -2.55
C ASN A 231 -29.65 17.33 -1.65
N HIS A 232 -28.75 16.51 -2.18
CA HIS A 232 -28.00 15.54 -1.38
C HIS A 232 -27.14 16.23 -0.32
N ILE A 233 -26.31 17.19 -0.73
CA ILE A 233 -25.44 17.93 0.19
C ILE A 233 -26.28 18.67 1.23
N LYS A 234 -27.32 19.39 0.78
CA LYS A 234 -28.19 20.16 1.67
C LYS A 234 -28.88 19.29 2.70
N THR A 235 -29.37 18.11 2.28
CA THR A 235 -30.04 17.17 3.18
C THR A 235 -29.07 16.63 4.23
N ILE A 236 -27.86 16.23 3.84
CA ILE A 236 -26.84 15.73 4.76
C ILE A 236 -26.44 16.82 5.77
N GLN A 237 -26.16 18.04 5.27
CA GLN A 237 -25.87 19.21 6.10
C GLN A 237 -26.99 19.46 7.13
N ASP A 238 -28.26 19.47 6.70
CA ASP A 238 -29.40 19.74 7.59
C ASP A 238 -29.61 18.61 8.63
N LEU A 239 -29.39 17.36 8.24
CA LEU A 239 -29.45 16.21 9.14
C LEU A 239 -28.34 16.31 10.21
N LYS A 240 -27.11 16.65 9.83
CA LYS A 240 -26.01 16.85 10.79
C LYS A 240 -26.28 18.05 11.71
N LEU A 241 -26.72 19.19 11.16
CA LEU A 241 -27.01 20.41 11.93
C LEU A 241 -28.16 20.23 12.93
N SER A 242 -29.26 19.58 12.51
CA SER A 242 -30.41 19.29 13.39
C SER A 242 -30.04 18.36 14.56
N ASN A 243 -28.94 17.62 14.44
CA ASN A 243 -28.41 16.72 15.46
C ASN A 243 -27.11 17.23 16.09
N SER A 244 -26.72 18.50 15.88
CA SER A 244 -25.47 19.09 16.37
C SER A 244 -25.32 19.11 17.90
N SER A 245 -26.42 18.91 18.64
CA SER A 245 -26.40 18.73 20.11
C SER A 245 -25.90 17.35 20.55
N LEU A 246 -25.84 16.37 19.64
CA LEU A 246 -25.28 15.06 19.89
C LEU A 246 -23.75 15.10 19.75
N SER A 247 -23.04 14.32 20.55
CA SER A 247 -21.60 14.16 20.37
C SER A 247 -21.30 13.36 19.10
N TYR A 248 -20.09 13.50 18.58
CA TYR A 248 -19.54 12.50 17.67
C TYR A 248 -19.66 11.10 18.33
N PRO A 249 -20.03 10.05 17.57
CA PRO A 249 -20.33 10.04 16.13
C PRO A 249 -21.83 10.27 15.79
N PHE A 250 -22.68 10.50 16.79
CA PHE A 250 -24.13 10.31 16.69
C PHE A 250 -24.83 11.31 15.77
N PHE A 251 -24.28 12.51 15.57
CA PHE A 251 -24.86 13.46 14.60
C PHE A 251 -24.70 12.99 13.15
N ASN A 252 -23.81 12.02 12.88
CA ASN A 252 -23.61 11.43 11.54
C ASN A 252 -24.60 10.28 11.23
N ASP A 253 -25.24 9.69 12.24
CA ASP A 253 -26.13 8.52 12.06
C ASP A 253 -27.28 8.76 11.07
N GLN A 254 -27.82 9.98 11.06
CA GLN A 254 -28.93 10.31 10.17
C GLN A 254 -28.46 10.48 8.72
N ALA A 255 -27.23 10.95 8.50
CA ALA A 255 -26.64 11.00 7.16
C ALA A 255 -26.46 9.58 6.61
N GLY A 256 -25.91 8.64 7.41
CA GLY A 256 -25.80 7.24 7.01
C GLY A 256 -27.17 6.59 6.70
N LYS A 257 -28.19 6.82 7.53
CA LYS A 257 -29.56 6.33 7.25
C LYS A 257 -30.14 6.91 5.98
N TYR A 258 -29.90 8.19 5.70
CA TYR A 258 -30.34 8.84 4.47
C TYR A 258 -29.73 8.18 3.23
N ILE A 259 -28.40 7.98 3.22
CA ILE A 259 -27.66 7.31 2.15
C ILE A 259 -28.22 5.90 1.91
N TYR A 260 -28.32 5.09 2.97
CA TYR A 260 -28.86 3.72 2.89
C TYR A 260 -30.28 3.69 2.31
N ASN A 261 -31.17 4.56 2.80
CA ASN A 261 -32.55 4.64 2.33
C ASN A 261 -32.64 5.08 0.87
N PHE A 262 -31.81 6.03 0.44
CA PHE A 262 -31.79 6.47 -0.95
C PHE A 262 -31.42 5.32 -1.90
N LEU A 263 -30.32 4.62 -1.62
CA LEU A 263 -29.80 3.52 -2.46
C LEU A 263 -30.75 2.31 -2.48
N THR A 264 -31.32 1.95 -1.34
CA THR A 264 -32.33 0.87 -1.26
C THR A 264 -33.64 1.24 -1.98
N ASN A 265 -34.05 2.51 -1.96
CA ASN A 265 -35.21 2.98 -2.73
C ASN A 265 -34.98 2.90 -4.24
N LEU A 266 -33.74 3.13 -4.70
CA LEU A 266 -33.32 2.89 -6.10
C LEU A 266 -33.25 1.40 -6.48
N LYS A 267 -33.47 0.48 -5.53
CA LYS A 267 -33.37 -0.97 -5.74
C LYS A 267 -31.95 -1.41 -6.14
N ILE A 268 -30.94 -0.77 -5.57
CA ILE A 268 -29.55 -1.23 -5.61
C ILE A 268 -29.33 -2.17 -4.42
N ASP A 269 -28.58 -3.27 -4.61
CA ASP A 269 -28.24 -4.18 -3.50
C ASP A 269 -27.36 -3.39 -2.51
N THR A 270 -27.92 -3.04 -1.36
CA THR A 270 -27.28 -2.12 -0.40
C THR A 270 -27.27 -2.76 0.97
N LYS A 271 -26.10 -2.77 1.60
CA LYS A 271 -25.88 -3.32 2.94
C LYS A 271 -25.29 -2.24 3.84
N MET A 272 -25.79 -2.17 5.06
CA MET A 272 -25.13 -1.46 6.16
C MET A 272 -24.31 -2.51 6.93
N ILE A 273 -22.99 -2.45 6.78
CA ILE A 273 -22.07 -3.40 7.42
C ILE A 273 -21.62 -2.80 8.74
N GLU A 274 -21.91 -3.49 9.84
CA GLU A 274 -21.49 -3.11 11.19
C GLU A 274 -20.18 -3.81 11.57
N TYR A 275 -19.17 -3.03 11.95
CA TYR A 275 -17.92 -3.54 12.51
C TYR A 275 -17.86 -3.22 14.01
N HIS A 276 -17.58 -4.26 14.80
CA HIS A 276 -17.45 -4.17 16.25
C HIS A 276 -15.97 -4.21 16.61
N ASP A 277 -15.40 -3.06 16.93
CA ASP A 277 -14.02 -2.95 17.43
C ASP A 277 -14.05 -2.51 18.89
N SER A 278 -13.54 -3.35 19.79
CA SER A 278 -13.59 -3.12 21.24
C SER A 278 -12.81 -1.89 21.72
N GLU A 279 -11.84 -1.39 20.93
CA GLU A 279 -11.09 -0.17 21.29
C GLU A 279 -11.84 1.10 20.86
N LEU A 280 -12.60 1.04 19.77
CA LEU A 280 -13.45 2.12 19.26
C LEU A 280 -14.86 2.14 19.88
N ASP A 281 -15.31 1.02 20.44
CA ASP A 281 -16.60 0.85 21.12
C ASP A 281 -16.69 1.59 22.47
N THR A 282 -15.63 2.32 22.84
CA THR A 282 -15.67 3.32 23.93
C THR A 282 -16.71 4.44 23.67
N GLN A 283 -17.26 4.53 22.45
CA GLN A 283 -18.31 5.48 22.02
C GLN A 283 -19.71 4.88 21.76
N LYS A 284 -19.99 3.65 22.23
CA LYS A 284 -21.35 3.02 22.31
C LYS A 284 -22.08 2.70 21.00
N ARG A 285 -21.45 2.75 19.81
CA ARG A 285 -22.03 2.19 18.58
C ARG A 285 -20.97 1.58 17.66
N PRO A 286 -21.29 0.53 16.89
CA PRO A 286 -20.37 0.00 15.88
C PRO A 286 -20.12 1.00 14.75
N ILE A 287 -19.01 0.81 14.05
CA ILE A 287 -18.70 1.48 12.77
C ILE A 287 -19.70 0.97 11.72
N ARG A 288 -20.24 1.85 10.89
CA ARG A 288 -21.29 1.51 9.91
C ARG A 288 -20.95 1.95 8.50
N ASN A 289 -20.27 1.10 7.74
CA ASN A 289 -20.11 1.38 6.32
C ASN A 289 -21.38 1.03 5.55
N ILE A 290 -21.66 1.78 4.50
CA ILE A 290 -22.76 1.49 3.59
C ILE A 290 -22.15 1.06 2.27
N VAL A 291 -22.46 -0.17 1.85
CA VAL A 291 -21.93 -0.77 0.62
C VAL A 291 -23.09 -1.01 -0.32
N ALA A 292 -23.07 -0.36 -1.48
CA ALA A 292 -24.04 -0.56 -2.55
C ALA A 292 -23.35 -1.21 -3.76
N THR A 293 -23.90 -2.33 -4.23
CA THR A 293 -23.30 -3.14 -5.29
C THR A 293 -24.17 -3.11 -6.54
N ILE A 294 -23.57 -2.74 -7.67
CA ILE A 294 -24.16 -2.86 -9.00
C ILE A 294 -23.36 -3.94 -9.74
N PRO A 295 -23.94 -5.15 -9.93
CA PRO A 295 -23.19 -6.29 -10.43
C PRO A 295 -22.80 -6.10 -11.91
N GLY A 296 -21.55 -6.46 -12.21
CA GLY A 296 -21.07 -6.61 -13.58
C GLY A 296 -21.77 -7.78 -14.28
N THR A 297 -21.78 -7.74 -15.61
CA THR A 297 -22.47 -8.74 -16.43
C THR A 297 -21.54 -9.79 -17.03
N ILE A 298 -20.23 -9.51 -17.11
CA ILE A 298 -19.23 -10.40 -17.71
C ILE A 298 -18.30 -10.96 -16.65
N HIS A 299 -17.74 -10.10 -15.79
CA HIS A 299 -16.82 -10.45 -14.70
C HIS A 299 -17.34 -9.88 -13.37
N PRO A 300 -18.45 -10.43 -12.83
CA PRO A 300 -19.06 -9.93 -11.59
C PRO A 300 -18.14 -10.06 -10.36
N GLU A 301 -17.11 -10.91 -10.42
CA GLU A 301 -16.09 -11.09 -9.39
C GLU A 301 -15.11 -9.91 -9.30
N LYS A 302 -14.88 -9.20 -10.42
CA LYS A 302 -13.98 -8.05 -10.50
C LYS A 302 -14.70 -6.78 -10.08
N LYS A 303 -14.06 -5.97 -9.22
CA LYS A 303 -14.69 -4.78 -8.64
C LYS A 303 -13.93 -3.49 -8.97
N ILE A 304 -14.67 -2.47 -9.41
CA ILE A 304 -14.27 -1.06 -9.31
C ILE A 304 -14.98 -0.47 -8.08
N VAL A 305 -14.21 0.05 -7.14
CA VAL A 305 -14.74 0.56 -5.88
C VAL A 305 -14.70 2.09 -5.89
N LEU A 306 -15.84 2.73 -5.63
CA LEU A 306 -15.96 4.17 -5.49
C LEU A 306 -16.25 4.50 -4.03
N THR A 307 -15.48 5.42 -3.45
CA THR A 307 -15.54 5.66 -2.01
C THR A 307 -15.66 7.14 -1.66
N ALA A 308 -16.36 7.42 -0.57
CA ALA A 308 -16.43 8.71 0.11
C ALA A 308 -16.79 8.45 1.58
N HIS A 309 -16.33 9.26 2.51
CA HIS A 309 -16.83 9.16 3.89
C HIS A 309 -18.04 10.05 4.09
N TYR A 310 -18.93 9.65 4.99
CA TYR A 310 -20.14 10.43 5.29
C TYR A 310 -20.11 11.12 6.64
N ASP A 311 -19.14 10.80 7.51
CA ASP A 311 -18.96 11.50 8.77
C ASP A 311 -18.33 12.88 8.56
N SER A 312 -18.24 13.66 9.63
CA SER A 312 -17.45 14.90 9.67
C SER A 312 -17.00 15.12 11.12
N VAL A 313 -15.89 15.84 11.33
CA VAL A 313 -15.44 16.24 12.69
C VAL A 313 -16.53 17.03 13.42
N ILE A 314 -17.16 17.96 12.71
CA ILE A 314 -18.21 18.85 13.18
C ILE A 314 -19.22 19.10 12.05
N PRO A 315 -20.51 19.34 12.33
CA PRO A 315 -21.45 19.81 11.32
C PRO A 315 -21.05 21.21 10.79
N PRO A 316 -21.29 21.51 9.49
CA PRO A 316 -22.13 20.74 8.58
C PRO A 316 -21.43 19.72 7.68
N GLY A 317 -20.12 19.87 7.43
CA GLY A 317 -19.36 18.94 6.58
C GLY A 317 -19.88 18.90 5.13
N ALA A 318 -20.15 20.06 4.54
CA ALA A 318 -20.73 20.15 3.20
C ALA A 318 -19.70 19.81 2.11
N GLU A 319 -18.50 20.37 2.19
CA GLU A 319 -17.39 19.97 1.30
C GLU A 319 -16.78 18.66 1.78
N ASP A 320 -16.58 18.54 3.10
CA ASP A 320 -15.86 17.47 3.79
C ASP A 320 -16.82 16.63 4.66
N ASN A 321 -17.40 15.54 4.14
CA ASN A 321 -17.33 15.10 2.74
C ASN A 321 -18.71 14.91 2.10
N GLY A 322 -19.62 15.85 2.38
CA GLY A 322 -20.93 15.91 1.74
C GLY A 322 -20.86 15.98 0.21
N SER A 323 -19.81 16.61 -0.34
CA SER A 323 -19.57 16.76 -1.77
C SER A 323 -19.29 15.41 -2.45
N GLY A 324 -18.38 14.60 -1.92
CA GLY A 324 -18.08 13.25 -2.41
C GLY A 324 -19.27 12.31 -2.28
N VAL A 325 -19.98 12.37 -1.14
CA VAL A 325 -21.22 11.59 -0.95
C VAL A 325 -22.25 11.90 -2.04
N ALA A 326 -22.45 13.18 -2.37
CA ALA A 326 -23.42 13.58 -3.38
C ALA A 326 -23.03 13.10 -4.79
N VAL A 327 -21.74 13.14 -5.14
CA VAL A 327 -21.23 12.57 -6.41
C VAL A 327 -21.58 11.08 -6.50
N LEU A 328 -21.29 10.31 -5.45
CA LEU A 328 -21.54 8.87 -5.45
C LEU A 328 -23.03 8.51 -5.50
N LEU A 329 -23.89 9.24 -4.79
CA LEU A 329 -25.34 9.05 -4.84
C LEU A 329 -25.90 9.33 -6.25
N GLU A 330 -25.39 10.36 -6.92
CA GLU A 330 -25.81 10.71 -8.28
C GLU A 330 -25.30 9.70 -9.32
N ILE A 331 -24.06 9.22 -9.18
CA ILE A 331 -23.53 8.10 -9.99
C ILE A 331 -24.40 6.85 -9.81
N ALA A 332 -24.72 6.48 -8.57
CA ALA A 332 -25.57 5.33 -8.26
C ALA A 332 -26.94 5.45 -8.93
N ARG A 333 -27.57 6.63 -8.86
CA ARG A 333 -28.85 6.92 -9.52
C ARG A 333 -28.76 6.72 -11.03
N ILE A 334 -27.75 7.30 -11.68
CA ILE A 334 -27.62 7.26 -13.15
C ILE A 334 -27.31 5.84 -13.63
N LEU A 335 -26.34 5.15 -13.02
CA LEU A 335 -26.01 3.76 -13.36
C LEU A 335 -27.25 2.87 -13.29
N LYS A 336 -28.09 3.07 -12.27
CA LYS A 336 -29.30 2.27 -12.05
C LYS A 336 -30.46 2.63 -12.99
N GLU A 337 -30.79 3.92 -13.11
CA GLU A 337 -31.96 4.39 -13.86
C GLU A 337 -31.75 4.27 -15.37
N GLU A 338 -30.55 4.61 -15.86
CA GLU A 338 -30.20 4.53 -17.28
C GLU A 338 -29.72 3.13 -17.68
N ARG A 339 -29.59 2.20 -16.71
CA ARG A 339 -29.18 0.81 -16.91
C ARG A 339 -27.87 0.69 -17.70
N ILE A 340 -26.89 1.47 -17.26
CA ILE A 340 -25.58 1.52 -17.90
C ILE A 340 -24.95 0.12 -17.84
N PRO A 341 -24.50 -0.45 -18.99
CA PRO A 341 -23.86 -1.75 -19.01
C PRO A 341 -22.50 -1.67 -18.33
N LEU A 342 -22.24 -2.67 -17.48
CA LEU A 342 -20.99 -2.82 -16.74
C LEU A 342 -20.51 -4.28 -16.92
N GLU A 343 -19.26 -4.47 -17.33
CA GLU A 343 -18.63 -5.78 -17.40
C GLU A 343 -18.17 -6.20 -16.01
N TYR A 344 -17.57 -5.27 -15.26
CA TYR A 344 -17.13 -5.43 -13.88
C TYR A 344 -18.18 -4.93 -12.90
N THR A 345 -18.17 -5.46 -11.68
CA THR A 345 -19.00 -4.96 -10.60
C THR A 345 -18.54 -3.57 -10.18
N VAL A 346 -19.47 -2.63 -10.04
CA VAL A 346 -19.21 -1.33 -9.40
C VAL A 346 -19.74 -1.38 -7.98
N GLU A 347 -18.84 -1.20 -7.01
CA GLU A 347 -19.18 -1.13 -5.59
C GLU A 347 -19.02 0.30 -5.11
N ILE A 348 -20.08 0.87 -4.54
CA ILE A 348 -20.11 2.24 -4.03
C ILE A 348 -20.15 2.16 -2.50
N VAL A 349 -19.11 2.66 -1.86
CA VAL A 349 -18.89 2.50 -0.43
C VAL A 349 -18.87 3.86 0.26
N PHE A 350 -19.68 4.00 1.29
CA PHE A 350 -19.69 5.17 2.15
C PHE A 350 -19.08 4.80 3.50
N PHE A 351 -17.93 5.40 3.82
CA PHE A 351 -17.18 5.12 5.04
C PHE A 351 -17.67 5.96 6.23
N ASP A 352 -17.66 5.31 7.39
CA ASP A 352 -17.90 5.92 8.70
C ASP A 352 -16.57 6.04 9.43
N TYR A 353 -16.40 7.03 10.30
CA TYR A 353 -15.15 7.21 11.06
C TYR A 353 -13.88 7.41 10.22
N GLU A 354 -13.97 8.13 9.10
CA GLU A 354 -12.77 8.62 8.42
C GLU A 354 -12.00 9.56 9.36
N GLU A 355 -12.73 10.51 9.95
CA GLU A 355 -12.25 11.60 10.80
C GLU A 355 -11.77 11.16 12.19
N LYS A 356 -11.69 9.85 12.38
CA LYS A 356 -11.22 9.15 13.56
C LYS A 356 -10.29 8.04 13.11
N ASP A 357 -9.24 8.41 12.40
CA ASP A 357 -8.17 7.50 11.99
C ASP A 357 -8.59 6.44 10.96
N LEU A 358 -9.51 6.78 10.03
CA LEU A 358 -9.87 5.94 8.88
C LEU A 358 -10.50 4.58 9.24
N ASN A 359 -11.16 4.46 10.39
CA ASN A 359 -11.60 3.16 10.91
C ASN A 359 -12.56 2.42 9.96
N GLY A 360 -13.44 3.16 9.27
CA GLY A 360 -14.36 2.59 8.29
C GLY A 360 -13.64 1.93 7.13
N SER A 361 -12.74 2.66 6.47
CA SER A 361 -11.99 2.11 5.34
C SER A 361 -11.02 1.01 5.75
N GLN A 362 -10.36 1.13 6.90
CA GLN A 362 -9.51 0.05 7.44
C GLN A 362 -10.31 -1.23 7.69
N ALA A 363 -11.49 -1.14 8.32
CA ALA A 363 -12.34 -2.29 8.56
C ALA A 363 -12.80 -2.94 7.24
N TYR A 364 -13.20 -2.12 6.27
CA TYR A 364 -13.55 -2.60 4.93
C TYR A 364 -12.40 -3.33 4.25
N VAL A 365 -11.19 -2.75 4.23
CA VAL A 365 -10.02 -3.35 3.58
C VAL A 365 -9.62 -4.66 4.25
N ARG A 366 -9.64 -4.74 5.59
CA ARG A 366 -9.41 -6.00 6.32
C ARG A 366 -10.40 -7.08 5.89
N HIS A 367 -11.68 -6.75 5.76
CA HIS A 367 -12.70 -7.70 5.29
C HIS A 367 -12.51 -8.11 3.82
N ALA A 368 -12.20 -7.15 2.95
CA ALA A 368 -11.92 -7.43 1.53
C ALA A 368 -10.73 -8.40 1.38
N LEU A 369 -9.66 -8.19 2.15
CA LEU A 369 -8.50 -9.09 2.18
C LEU A 369 -8.85 -10.50 2.67
N ILE A 370 -9.62 -10.61 3.76
CA ILE A 370 -10.05 -11.91 4.30
C ILE A 370 -10.91 -12.66 3.29
N ASN A 371 -11.81 -11.94 2.59
CA ASN A 371 -12.68 -12.51 1.58
C ASN A 371 -11.97 -12.77 0.24
N LYS A 372 -10.75 -12.26 0.08
CA LYS A 372 -9.97 -12.29 -1.18
C LYS A 372 -10.73 -11.62 -2.33
N ASP A 373 -11.32 -10.46 -2.05
CA ASP A 373 -12.05 -9.69 -3.05
C ASP A 373 -11.11 -9.23 -4.18
N GLU A 374 -11.51 -9.43 -5.43
CA GLU A 374 -10.77 -8.97 -6.60
C GLU A 374 -11.12 -7.51 -6.92
N ILE A 375 -10.49 -6.58 -6.19
CA ILE A 375 -10.63 -5.14 -6.42
C ILE A 375 -9.58 -4.68 -7.44
N ILE A 376 -10.05 -4.27 -8.62
CA ILE A 376 -9.22 -3.82 -9.74
C ILE A 376 -8.72 -2.39 -9.53
N GLY A 377 -9.54 -1.55 -8.91
CA GLY A 377 -9.17 -0.17 -8.62
C GLY A 377 -10.17 0.53 -7.72
N VAL A 378 -9.66 1.50 -6.94
CA VAL A 378 -10.41 2.28 -5.97
C VAL A 378 -10.29 3.76 -6.31
N ILE A 379 -11.43 4.45 -6.40
CA ILE A 379 -11.49 5.89 -6.59
C ILE A 379 -12.17 6.50 -5.36
N ASN A 380 -11.39 7.19 -4.54
CA ASN A 380 -11.91 7.94 -3.41
C ASN A 380 -12.25 9.37 -3.85
N PHE A 381 -13.41 9.87 -3.47
CA PHE A 381 -13.85 11.24 -3.68
C PHE A 381 -13.89 11.94 -2.33
N ASP A 382 -13.04 12.94 -2.17
CA ASP A 382 -12.91 13.66 -0.92
C ASP A 382 -12.67 15.15 -1.19
N MET A 383 -13.64 15.97 -0.78
CA MET A 383 -13.68 17.41 -1.04
C MET A 383 -13.62 17.74 -2.54
N VAL A 384 -14.73 17.60 -3.26
CA VAL A 384 -14.78 17.75 -4.72
C VAL A 384 -15.78 18.82 -5.22
N GLY A 385 -16.27 19.65 -4.31
CA GLY A 385 -17.26 20.69 -4.57
C GLY A 385 -16.70 22.12 -4.61
N TRP A 386 -15.45 22.35 -4.19
CA TRP A 386 -14.82 23.68 -4.21
C TRP A 386 -13.56 23.73 -5.08
N ASP A 387 -13.62 24.46 -6.19
CA ASP A 387 -12.55 24.49 -7.21
C ASP A 387 -11.51 25.60 -7.01
N GLY A 388 -11.54 26.36 -5.92
CA GLY A 388 -10.59 27.47 -5.68
C GLY A 388 -10.55 28.56 -6.77
N GLY A 389 -11.47 28.49 -7.74
CA GLY A 389 -11.54 29.29 -8.97
C GLY A 389 -10.70 28.82 -10.15
N ASP A 390 -10.06 27.64 -10.12
CA ASP A 390 -9.25 27.12 -11.24
C ASP A 390 -9.96 26.05 -12.09
N GLY A 391 -11.06 25.50 -11.57
CA GLY A 391 -11.91 24.52 -12.25
C GLY A 391 -11.25 23.16 -12.45
N LYS A 392 -10.31 22.76 -11.58
CA LYS A 392 -9.54 21.52 -11.72
C LYS A 392 -9.71 20.55 -10.56
N LEU A 393 -9.47 19.28 -10.85
CA LEU A 393 -9.35 18.19 -9.88
C LEU A 393 -7.89 17.75 -9.76
N GLU A 394 -7.51 17.39 -8.54
CA GLU A 394 -6.24 16.77 -8.20
C GLU A 394 -6.45 15.26 -8.06
N LEU A 395 -5.62 14.47 -8.74
CA LEU A 395 -5.57 13.02 -8.61
C LEU A 395 -4.37 12.66 -7.74
N ILE A 396 -4.59 12.42 -6.46
CA ILE A 396 -3.52 12.10 -5.52
C ILE A 396 -3.30 10.59 -5.51
N THR A 397 -2.05 10.18 -5.71
CA THR A 397 -1.65 8.77 -5.63
C THR A 397 -0.24 8.64 -5.05
N ALA A 398 -0.01 7.57 -4.28
CA ALA A 398 1.32 7.25 -3.79
C ALA A 398 2.16 6.63 -4.91
N LYS A 399 3.45 6.94 -5.03
CA LYS A 399 4.36 6.34 -6.04
C LYS A 399 4.29 4.81 -6.13
N ILE A 400 3.95 4.15 -5.03
CA ILE A 400 3.81 2.69 -4.94
C ILE A 400 2.50 2.16 -5.56
N SER A 401 1.46 3.01 -5.58
CA SER A 401 0.15 2.78 -6.20
C SER A 401 0.01 3.53 -7.53
N ALA A 402 0.89 4.48 -7.82
CA ALA A 402 1.02 5.26 -9.06
C ALA A 402 1.40 4.29 -10.17
N SER A 403 0.36 3.75 -10.77
CA SER A 403 0.38 2.56 -11.59
C SER A 403 -0.79 2.65 -12.56
N PHE A 404 -1.09 1.52 -13.20
CA PHE A 404 -2.13 1.32 -14.19
C PHE A 404 -3.45 2.10 -13.93
N LEU A 405 -3.91 2.20 -12.67
CA LEU A 405 -5.15 2.92 -12.34
C LEU A 405 -5.07 4.43 -12.67
N GLU A 406 -3.98 5.10 -12.30
CA GLU A 406 -3.77 6.52 -12.62
C GLU A 406 -3.67 6.72 -14.14
N GLU A 407 -2.84 5.92 -14.82
CA GLU A 407 -2.71 5.94 -16.28
C GLU A 407 -4.07 5.74 -16.95
N GLY A 408 -4.89 4.84 -16.40
CA GLY A 408 -6.23 4.55 -16.86
C GLY A 408 -7.18 5.73 -16.71
N VAL A 409 -7.21 6.35 -15.54
CA VAL A 409 -8.02 7.56 -15.31
C VAL A 409 -7.59 8.71 -16.21
N LEU A 410 -6.29 8.95 -16.37
CA LEU A 410 -5.77 9.98 -17.27
C LEU A 410 -6.08 9.68 -18.73
N PHE A 411 -6.00 8.41 -19.15
CA PHE A 411 -6.36 7.98 -20.49
C PHE A 411 -7.84 8.23 -20.76
N VAL A 412 -8.74 7.80 -19.86
CA VAL A 412 -10.19 8.02 -20.00
C VAL A 412 -10.51 9.53 -20.02
N SER A 413 -9.83 10.31 -19.17
CA SER A 413 -9.99 11.76 -19.15
C SER A 413 -9.61 12.39 -20.49
N LYS A 414 -8.52 11.93 -21.10
CA LYS A 414 -8.05 12.43 -22.40
C LYS A 414 -9.00 12.07 -23.54
N ILE A 415 -9.48 10.82 -23.62
CA ILE A 415 -10.40 10.42 -24.69
C ILE A 415 -11.78 11.10 -24.58
N ALA A 416 -12.15 11.53 -23.37
CA ALA A 416 -13.35 12.34 -23.13
C ALA A 416 -13.14 13.85 -23.39
N GLY A 417 -11.92 14.28 -23.74
CA GLY A 417 -11.60 15.70 -23.96
C GLY A 417 -11.51 16.52 -22.68
N ARG A 418 -11.16 15.88 -21.56
CA ARG A 418 -11.03 16.45 -20.21
C ARG A 418 -9.59 16.36 -19.68
N GLU A 419 -8.59 16.27 -20.54
CA GLU A 419 -7.18 16.15 -20.15
C GLU A 419 -6.66 17.33 -19.31
N ASN A 420 -7.30 18.50 -19.40
CA ASN A 420 -6.96 19.69 -18.60
C ASN A 420 -7.82 19.86 -17.35
N PHE A 421 -8.80 18.97 -17.12
CA PHE A 421 -9.69 19.01 -15.97
C PHE A 421 -9.09 18.31 -14.74
N VAL A 422 -8.21 17.33 -14.97
CA VAL A 422 -7.56 16.53 -13.92
C VAL A 422 -6.06 16.74 -13.94
N TYR A 423 -5.45 16.79 -12.76
CA TYR A 423 -4.01 16.96 -12.60
C TYR A 423 -3.46 15.90 -11.63
N PRO A 424 -2.56 15.01 -12.07
CA PRO A 424 -1.98 14.00 -11.20
C PRO A 424 -0.97 14.62 -10.22
N ILE A 425 -1.07 14.24 -8.96
CA ILE A 425 -0.14 14.54 -7.88
C ILE A 425 0.40 13.21 -7.34
N ILE A 426 1.61 12.87 -7.79
CA ILE A 426 2.28 11.63 -7.40
C ILE A 426 3.30 11.92 -6.30
N GLU A 427 3.12 11.32 -5.13
CA GLU A 427 3.91 11.61 -3.94
C GLU A 427 4.45 10.34 -3.28
N ASP A 428 5.46 10.48 -2.42
CA ASP A 428 5.90 9.37 -1.58
C ASP A 428 4.79 8.98 -0.60
N ILE A 429 4.58 7.67 -0.38
CA ILE A 429 3.50 7.15 0.46
C ILE A 429 3.52 7.75 1.87
N GLU A 430 4.71 8.00 2.41
CA GLU A 430 4.93 8.62 3.74
C GLU A 430 4.28 10.00 3.86
N ASN A 431 4.09 10.72 2.76
CA ASN A 431 3.47 12.05 2.73
C ASN A 431 1.95 12.02 2.54
N LEU A 432 1.37 10.84 2.30
CA LEU A 432 -0.06 10.67 1.97
C LEU A 432 -0.77 9.71 2.93
N VAL A 433 -0.01 8.96 3.70
CA VAL A 433 -0.53 8.02 4.68
C VAL A 433 -1.34 8.74 5.76
N GLY A 434 -2.58 8.27 6.00
CA GLY A 434 -3.47 8.82 7.01
C GLY A 434 -4.22 10.09 6.60
N HIS A 435 -4.06 10.57 5.36
CA HIS A 435 -4.73 11.77 4.85
C HIS A 435 -6.13 11.53 4.26
N GLY A 436 -6.61 10.30 4.25
CA GLY A 436 -7.91 9.94 3.70
C GLY A 436 -8.06 8.43 3.48
N ASP A 437 -9.29 7.99 3.27
CA ASP A 437 -9.66 6.56 3.18
C ASP A 437 -8.88 5.77 2.13
N TYR A 438 -8.46 6.42 1.04
CA TYR A 438 -7.64 5.82 0.00
C TYR A 438 -6.32 5.23 0.53
N SER A 439 -5.78 5.79 1.63
CA SER A 439 -4.53 5.31 2.22
C SER A 439 -4.67 3.97 2.96
N SER A 440 -5.88 3.61 3.42
CA SER A 440 -6.19 2.29 3.99
C SER A 440 -6.02 1.18 2.95
N PHE A 441 -6.31 1.47 1.67
CA PHE A 441 -6.11 0.53 0.56
C PHE A 441 -4.63 0.34 0.22
N TRP A 442 -3.77 1.29 0.57
CA TRP A 442 -2.32 1.13 0.53
C TRP A 442 -1.76 0.46 1.79
N GLY A 443 -2.63 0.08 2.71
CA GLY A 443 -2.37 -0.76 3.86
C GLY A 443 -2.18 -0.04 5.18
N TRP A 444 -2.31 1.28 5.23
CA TRP A 444 -2.14 2.00 6.49
C TRP A 444 -3.15 1.60 7.57
N GLY A 445 -2.70 1.58 8.83
CA GLY A 445 -3.52 1.35 10.02
C GLY A 445 -3.94 -0.11 10.28
N ILE A 446 -3.61 -1.04 9.39
CA ILE A 446 -4.00 -2.45 9.54
C ILE A 446 -2.99 -3.17 10.47
N ASP A 447 -3.21 -3.10 11.79
CA ASP A 447 -2.50 -3.93 12.78
C ASP A 447 -3.15 -5.31 12.84
N LEU A 448 -2.52 -6.28 12.17
CA LEU A 448 -2.90 -7.67 12.20
C LEU A 448 -2.09 -8.36 13.29
N GLU A 449 -2.50 -8.20 14.55
CA GLU A 449 -1.82 -8.78 15.71
C GLU A 449 -1.64 -10.31 15.65
N ASN A 450 -2.25 -11.00 14.68
CA ASN A 450 -1.91 -12.38 14.30
C ASN A 450 -0.91 -12.43 13.13
N LYS A 451 0.28 -11.87 13.39
CA LYS A 451 1.44 -11.71 12.51
C LYS A 451 1.92 -13.03 11.92
N GLU A 452 1.85 -13.17 10.59
CA GLU A 452 2.88 -13.89 9.80
C GLU A 452 2.86 -13.62 8.27
N ASP A 453 1.84 -12.97 7.67
CA ASP A 453 1.69 -13.00 6.20
C ASP A 453 1.39 -11.67 5.46
N VAL A 454 1.59 -10.48 6.02
CA VAL A 454 1.04 -9.25 5.40
C VAL A 454 2.06 -8.15 5.09
N ASP A 455 2.51 -8.15 3.83
CA ASP A 455 3.43 -7.19 3.23
C ASP A 455 2.79 -5.80 3.00
N MET A 456 3.14 -4.87 3.88
CA MET A 456 2.77 -3.45 3.80
C MET A 456 3.49 -2.65 2.70
N SER A 457 4.48 -3.25 2.01
CA SER A 457 5.31 -2.57 1.00
C SER A 457 4.70 -2.54 -0.40
N ARG A 458 3.43 -2.91 -0.56
CA ARG A 458 2.77 -3.01 -1.87
C ARG A 458 1.49 -2.21 -2.01
N GLY A 459 0.91 -1.76 -0.90
CA GLY A 459 -0.53 -1.53 -0.89
C GLY A 459 -1.31 -2.81 -1.15
N TYR A 460 -2.51 -2.89 -0.57
CA TYR A 460 -3.38 -4.04 -0.79
C TYR A 460 -4.13 -3.95 -2.11
N TYR A 461 -4.47 -2.73 -2.52
CA TYR A 461 -5.21 -2.44 -3.72
C TYR A 461 -4.73 -1.13 -4.36
N TYR A 462 -4.90 -1.02 -5.68
CA TYR A 462 -4.68 0.24 -6.38
C TYR A 462 -5.76 1.24 -5.99
N ALA A 463 -5.35 2.38 -5.44
CA ALA A 463 -6.26 3.44 -5.04
C ALA A 463 -5.73 4.80 -5.47
N ILE A 464 -6.67 5.68 -5.83
CA ILE A 464 -6.42 7.11 -6.08
C ILE A 464 -7.42 7.94 -5.28
N ASN A 465 -7.00 9.12 -4.84
CA ASN A 465 -7.90 10.13 -4.31
C ASN A 465 -8.20 11.17 -5.39
N VAL A 466 -9.45 11.59 -5.44
CA VAL A 466 -9.94 12.71 -6.25
C VAL A 466 -10.33 13.80 -5.28
N THR A 467 -9.70 14.96 -5.41
CA THR A 467 -9.99 16.12 -4.57
C THR A 467 -9.93 17.41 -5.36
N ALA A 468 -10.56 18.46 -4.86
CA ALA A 468 -10.49 19.80 -5.38
C ALA A 468 -9.82 20.69 -4.33
N ALA A 469 -8.70 21.31 -4.72
CA ALA A 469 -8.03 22.35 -3.95
C ALA A 469 -7.54 21.92 -2.54
N GLN A 470 -6.79 20.82 -2.48
CA GLN A 470 -6.03 20.43 -1.29
C GLN A 470 -4.53 20.78 -1.40
N LYS A 471 -3.91 20.69 -2.60
CA LYS A 471 -2.45 20.88 -2.76
C LYS A 471 -2.02 21.97 -3.75
N LEU A 472 -2.80 22.26 -4.79
CA LEU A 472 -2.43 23.26 -5.79
C LEU A 472 -2.87 24.65 -5.33
N GLU A 473 -1.91 25.38 -4.73
CA GLU A 473 -1.94 26.83 -4.48
C GLU A 473 -3.00 27.38 -3.51
N LYS A 474 -4.10 26.66 -3.24
CA LYS A 474 -5.17 27.07 -2.31
C LYS A 474 -5.79 25.86 -1.62
N GLU A 475 -5.74 25.86 -0.31
CA GLU A 475 -6.47 24.92 0.56
C GLU A 475 -7.88 25.48 0.82
N TYR A 476 -8.91 24.64 0.79
CA TYR A 476 -10.25 25.05 1.19
C TYR A 476 -10.21 25.54 2.65
N PRO A 477 -10.57 26.79 2.98
CA PRO A 477 -10.28 27.34 4.30
C PRO A 477 -11.32 27.02 5.38
N TYR A 478 -12.38 26.27 5.04
CA TYR A 478 -13.52 26.02 5.92
C TYR A 478 -13.64 24.56 6.38
N TYR A 479 -12.77 23.64 5.92
CA TYR A 479 -12.83 22.24 6.36
C TYR A 479 -12.72 22.15 7.89
N HIS A 480 -13.40 21.17 8.47
CA HIS A 480 -13.49 20.96 9.93
C HIS A 480 -14.04 22.15 10.74
N THR A 481 -14.68 23.13 10.10
CA THR A 481 -15.36 24.23 10.79
C THR A 481 -16.87 24.24 10.55
N VAL A 482 -17.58 25.02 11.38
CA VAL A 482 -19.02 25.25 11.21
C VAL A 482 -19.36 26.06 9.95
N GLU A 483 -18.35 26.65 9.29
CA GLU A 483 -18.51 27.38 8.04
C GLU A 483 -18.46 26.49 6.80
N ASP A 484 -18.14 25.19 6.94
CA ASP A 484 -18.16 24.22 5.84
C ASP A 484 -19.59 23.93 5.37
N THR A 485 -20.09 24.83 4.54
CA THR A 485 -21.50 24.96 4.18
C THR A 485 -21.66 24.89 2.67
N ILE A 486 -22.79 24.34 2.21
CA ILE A 486 -23.09 24.19 0.79
C ILE A 486 -23.02 25.52 0.01
N GLU A 487 -23.26 26.65 0.67
CA GLU A 487 -23.17 27.99 0.09
C GLU A 487 -21.75 28.35 -0.38
N LYS A 488 -20.72 27.62 0.07
CA LYS A 488 -19.33 27.77 -0.36
C LYS A 488 -19.02 26.99 -1.64
N LEU A 489 -19.86 26.03 -2.01
CA LEU A 489 -19.57 25.07 -3.07
C LEU A 489 -19.97 25.58 -4.45
N ASN A 490 -19.26 25.09 -5.46
CA ASN A 490 -19.52 25.33 -6.85
C ASN A 490 -20.28 24.12 -7.45
N ILE A 491 -21.60 24.16 -7.41
CA ILE A 491 -22.46 23.06 -7.89
C ILE A 491 -22.31 22.82 -9.41
N ASP A 492 -21.98 23.86 -10.18
CA ASP A 492 -21.70 23.71 -11.61
C ASP A 492 -20.38 22.97 -11.86
N PHE A 493 -19.37 23.21 -11.02
CA PHE A 493 -18.14 22.41 -11.01
C PHE A 493 -18.41 20.98 -10.55
N LEU A 494 -19.12 20.77 -9.43
CA LEU A 494 -19.47 19.43 -8.93
C LEU A 494 -20.24 18.59 -9.96
N ARG A 495 -21.10 19.22 -10.78
CA ARG A 495 -21.72 18.54 -11.92
C ARG A 495 -20.67 18.07 -12.93
N GLN A 496 -19.70 18.90 -13.28
CA GLN A 496 -18.63 18.52 -14.21
C GLN A 496 -17.77 17.40 -13.64
N VAL A 497 -17.48 17.43 -12.33
CA VAL A 497 -16.82 16.34 -11.60
C VAL A 497 -17.63 15.05 -11.74
N THR A 498 -18.93 15.08 -11.50
CA THR A 498 -19.78 13.89 -11.58
C THR A 498 -19.86 13.33 -13.01
N GLN A 499 -19.92 14.20 -14.02
CA GLN A 499 -19.89 13.79 -15.43
C GLN A 499 -18.57 13.11 -15.80
N TRP A 500 -17.44 13.69 -15.39
CA TRP A 500 -16.13 13.10 -15.56
C TRP A 500 -16.00 11.76 -14.82
N ALA A 501 -16.50 11.68 -13.58
CA ALA A 501 -16.49 10.45 -12.80
C ALA A 501 -17.29 9.34 -13.50
N MET A 502 -18.43 9.66 -14.11
CA MET A 502 -19.19 8.69 -14.92
C MET A 502 -18.38 8.16 -16.12
N GLU A 503 -17.62 9.03 -16.80
CA GLU A 503 -16.72 8.63 -17.90
C GLU A 503 -15.65 7.66 -17.40
N VAL A 504 -14.97 8.01 -16.30
CA VAL A 504 -13.92 7.20 -15.67
C VAL A 504 -14.44 5.85 -15.17
N VAL A 505 -15.55 5.84 -14.44
CA VAL A 505 -16.17 4.61 -13.91
C VAL A 505 -16.53 3.66 -15.05
N TYR A 506 -17.14 4.17 -16.12
CA TYR A 506 -17.48 3.34 -17.28
C TYR A 506 -16.23 2.78 -17.94
N GLY A 507 -15.22 3.61 -18.20
CA GLY A 507 -13.97 3.17 -18.85
C GLY A 507 -13.20 2.14 -18.02
N LEU A 508 -13.28 2.24 -16.68
CA LEU A 508 -12.65 1.28 -15.78
C LEU A 508 -13.45 -0.02 -15.61
N ALA A 509 -14.79 0.06 -15.63
CA ALA A 509 -15.66 -1.09 -15.44
C ALA A 509 -15.97 -1.86 -16.73
N ASN A 510 -15.60 -1.32 -17.89
CA ASN A 510 -15.73 -1.95 -19.20
C ASN A 510 -14.37 -1.97 -19.94
N PRO A 511 -13.33 -2.63 -19.41
CA PRO A 511 -12.13 -2.88 -20.18
C PRO A 511 -12.49 -3.81 -21.33
N SER A 512 -12.59 -3.26 -22.52
CA SER A 512 -13.01 -4.00 -23.70
C SER A 512 -12.09 -5.20 -23.98
N ASP A 513 -12.65 -6.40 -23.83
CA ASP A 513 -12.17 -7.66 -24.41
C ASP A 513 -13.28 -8.25 -25.30
N PHE A 514 -13.47 -7.70 -26.51
CA PHE A 514 -14.19 -8.37 -27.62
C PHE A 514 -13.72 -7.94 -29.01
#